data_AF-D2EFX1-F1
#
_entry.id   AF-D2EFX1-F1
#
_cell.length_a   1.000
_cell.length_b   1.000
_cell.length_c   1.000
_cell.angle_alpha   90.00
_cell.angle_beta   90.00
_cell.angle_gamma   90.00
#
_symmetry.space_group_name_H-M   'P 1'
#
loop_
_entity.id
_entity.type
_entity.pdbx_description
1 polymer ?
#
loop_
_entity_poly.entity_id
_entity_poly.type
_entity_poly.pdbx_seq_one_letter_code
_entity_poly.pdbx_strand_id
1 'polypeptide(L)'
;MYDIDEKAIDIARNNILKEGISNVNAIKLDLFDIKDTYDIAISNPPFGFQSNFNIEAFIKKLKNLADNVFFIYKDNKNIAKIAEKNNLQLRYLGNIKLEKTMNFHKKNNYILPTVVIYSKKQI
;
A
#
# COMPACT_ATOMS: atom_id res chain seq x y z
N MET A 1 -11.82 -1.05 -2.69
CA MET A 1 -10.71 -0.07 -2.69
C MET A 1 -11.04 1.00 -1.66
N TYR A 2 -10.05 1.36 -0.85
CA TYR A 2 -10.17 2.38 0.20
C TYR A 2 -9.09 3.44 0.01
N ASP A 3 -9.46 4.70 0.16
CA ASP A 3 -8.55 5.85 0.21
C ASP A 3 -9.18 6.98 1.03
N ILE A 4 -8.38 7.84 1.64
CA ILE A 4 -8.86 9.00 2.42
C ILE A 4 -9.16 10.21 1.51
N ASP A 5 -8.53 10.29 0.33
CA ASP A 5 -8.72 11.37 -0.62
C ASP A 5 -9.94 11.10 -1.53
N GLU A 6 -10.98 11.94 -1.40
CA GLU A 6 -12.18 11.86 -2.25
C GLU A 6 -11.84 11.96 -3.73
N LYS A 7 -10.87 12.82 -4.11
CA LYS A 7 -10.51 12.98 -5.53
C LYS A 7 -9.92 11.70 -6.11
N ALA A 8 -9.13 10.98 -5.31
CA ALA A 8 -8.58 9.69 -5.70
C ALA A 8 -9.70 8.65 -5.88
N ILE A 9 -10.68 8.64 -4.97
CA ILE A 9 -11.85 7.77 -5.07
C ILE A 9 -12.70 8.09 -6.32
N ASP A 10 -12.94 9.35 -6.64
CA ASP A 10 -13.70 9.74 -7.83
C ASP A 10 -12.99 9.33 -9.13
N ILE A 11 -11.66 9.49 -9.19
CA ILE A 11 -10.86 8.98 -10.30
C ILE A 11 -10.96 7.46 -10.39
N ALA A 12 -10.89 6.75 -9.26
CA ALA A 12 -11.01 5.30 -9.23
C ALA A 12 -12.37 4.82 -9.71
N ARG A 13 -13.47 5.45 -9.27
CA ARG A 13 -14.84 5.16 -9.74
C ARG A 13 -14.95 5.33 -11.25
N ASN A 14 -14.40 6.41 -11.80
CA ASN A 14 -14.39 6.63 -13.25
C ASN A 14 -13.60 5.57 -14.01
N ASN A 15 -12.46 5.12 -13.47
CA ASN A 15 -11.69 4.04 -14.08
C ASN A 15 -12.44 2.71 -14.03
N ILE A 16 -13.04 2.37 -12.89
CA ILE A 16 -13.86 1.15 -12.73
C ILE A 16 -15.00 1.12 -13.76
N LEU A 17 -15.70 2.26 -13.94
CA LEU A 17 -16.76 2.38 -14.93
C LEU A 17 -16.26 2.24 -16.38
N LYS A 18 -15.14 2.90 -16.71
CA LYS A 18 -14.53 2.83 -18.06
C LYS A 18 -14.08 1.42 -18.43
N GLU A 19 -13.55 0.68 -17.46
CA GLU A 19 -13.09 -0.70 -17.65
C GLU A 19 -14.23 -1.74 -17.55
N GLY A 20 -15.48 -1.31 -17.30
CA GLY A 20 -16.63 -2.21 -17.21
C GLY A 20 -16.58 -3.16 -16.00
N ILE A 21 -15.87 -2.80 -14.94
CA ILE A 21 -15.68 -3.63 -13.75
C ILE A 21 -16.88 -3.44 -12.82
N SER A 22 -17.64 -4.51 -12.57
CA SER A 22 -18.88 -4.46 -11.76
C SER A 22 -18.71 -4.90 -10.31
N ASN A 23 -17.59 -5.53 -9.96
CA ASN A 23 -17.34 -6.16 -8.66
C ASN A 23 -16.31 -5.41 -7.80
N VAL A 24 -16.17 -4.10 -7.99
CA VAL A 24 -15.25 -3.26 -7.21
C VAL A 24 -15.98 -2.07 -6.62
N ASN A 25 -15.97 -1.97 -5.29
CA ASN A 25 -16.45 -0.80 -4.57
C ASN A 25 -15.27 0.13 -4.22
N ALA A 26 -15.35 1.40 -4.61
CA ALA A 26 -14.41 2.45 -4.22
C ALA A 26 -15.04 3.33 -3.13
N ILE A 27 -14.48 3.26 -1.93
CA ILE A 27 -15.04 3.84 -0.71
C ILE A 27 -14.03 4.80 -0.10
N LYS A 28 -14.48 6.01 0.21
CA LYS A 28 -13.67 7.00 0.92
C LYS A 28 -13.66 6.69 2.41
N LEU A 29 -12.54 6.20 2.93
CA LEU A 29 -12.40 5.76 4.31
C LEU A 29 -10.92 5.70 4.70
N ASP A 30 -10.58 6.11 5.92
CA ASP A 30 -9.26 5.89 6.47
C ASP A 30 -9.02 4.39 6.70
N LEU A 31 -7.81 3.92 6.39
CA LEU A 31 -7.41 2.52 6.62
C LEU A 31 -7.75 2.05 8.04
N PHE A 32 -7.51 2.89 9.06
CA PHE A 32 -7.70 2.52 10.46
C PHE A 32 -9.18 2.38 10.85
N ASP A 33 -10.08 3.01 10.10
CA ASP A 33 -11.54 2.98 10.32
C ASP A 33 -12.24 1.77 9.67
N ILE A 34 -11.55 1.01 8.82
CA ILE A 34 -12.10 -0.21 8.19
C ILE A 34 -12.37 -1.26 9.28
N LYS A 35 -13.61 -1.78 9.35
CA LYS A 35 -14.02 -2.79 10.33
C LYS A 35 -14.17 -4.18 9.75
N ASP A 36 -14.38 -4.28 8.44
CA ASP A 36 -14.56 -5.55 7.75
C ASP A 36 -13.25 -6.36 7.68
N THR A 37 -13.40 -7.66 7.42
CA THR A 37 -12.29 -8.58 7.18
C THR A 37 -12.36 -9.15 5.76
N TYR A 38 -11.21 -9.51 5.21
CA TYR A 38 -11.03 -9.92 3.82
C TYR A 38 -10.06 -11.11 3.74
N ASP A 39 -10.12 -11.88 2.65
CA ASP A 39 -9.17 -12.97 2.43
C ASP A 39 -7.77 -12.43 2.11
N ILE A 40 -7.72 -11.33 1.36
CA ILE A 40 -6.50 -10.73 0.82
C ILE A 40 -6.58 -9.22 0.92
N ALA A 41 -5.52 -8.60 1.46
CA ALA A 41 -5.30 -7.16 1.38
C ALA A 41 -4.09 -6.86 0.47
N ILE A 42 -4.30 -6.02 -0.54
CA ILE A 42 -3.26 -5.51 -1.43
C ILE A 42 -3.15 -4.00 -1.21
N SER A 43 -1.93 -3.49 -1.00
CA SER A 43 -1.73 -2.05 -0.80
C SER A 43 -0.42 -1.53 -1.39
N ASN A 44 -0.44 -0.27 -1.81
CA ASN A 44 0.77 0.50 -2.11
C ASN A 44 0.86 1.66 -1.11
N PRO A 45 1.28 1.42 0.15
CA PRO A 45 1.33 2.46 1.16
C PRO A 45 2.24 3.62 0.74
N PRO A 46 2.02 4.82 1.31
CA PRO A 46 2.92 5.94 1.10
C PRO A 46 4.37 5.56 1.44
N PHE A 47 5.31 5.79 0.53
CA PHE A 47 6.73 5.45 0.69
C PHE A 47 7.48 6.20 1.82
N GLY A 48 6.78 6.80 2.78
CA GLY A 48 7.39 7.49 3.93
C GLY A 48 8.27 8.68 3.53
N PHE A 49 7.86 9.44 2.52
CA PHE A 49 8.42 10.77 2.23
C PHE A 49 7.91 11.84 3.20
N GLN A 50 6.78 11.57 3.86
CA GLN A 50 6.21 12.39 4.91
C GLN A 50 6.59 11.80 6.28
N SER A 51 6.91 12.67 7.25
CA SER A 51 7.51 12.32 8.54
C SER A 51 6.65 11.46 9.46
N ASN A 52 5.36 11.30 9.18
CA ASN A 52 4.38 10.75 10.13
C ASN A 52 3.89 9.33 9.78
N PHE A 53 4.40 8.70 8.72
CA PHE A 53 3.95 7.36 8.35
C PHE A 53 4.55 6.28 9.24
N ASN A 54 3.72 5.65 10.08
CA ASN A 54 4.09 4.53 10.94
C ASN A 54 3.82 3.19 10.23
N ILE A 55 4.86 2.64 9.62
CA ILE A 55 4.79 1.35 8.90
C ILE A 55 4.42 0.17 9.81
N GLU A 56 4.81 0.18 11.09
CA GLU A 56 4.45 -0.92 12.00
C GLU A 56 2.94 -0.92 12.31
N ALA A 57 2.36 0.27 12.54
CA ALA A 57 0.91 0.41 12.72
C ALA A 57 0.14 0.01 11.46
N PHE A 58 0.65 0.37 10.28
CA PHE A 58 0.09 -0.01 8.99
C PHE A 58 0.09 -1.54 8.80
N ILE A 59 1.23 -2.20 9.02
CA ILE A 59 1.34 -3.67 8.93
C ILE A 59 0.38 -4.35 9.89
N LYS A 60 0.33 -3.89 11.15
CA LYS A 60 -0.59 -4.43 12.15
C LYS A 60 -2.04 -4.32 11.70
N LYS A 61 -2.43 -3.17 11.14
CA LYS A 61 -3.80 -2.97 10.65
C LYS A 61 -4.11 -3.88 9.46
N LEU A 62 -3.21 -4.01 8.48
CA LEU A 62 -3.43 -4.93 7.35
C LEU A 62 -3.60 -6.38 7.81
N LYS A 63 -2.77 -6.86 8.75
CA LYS A 63 -2.89 -8.22 9.30
C LYS A 63 -4.17 -8.45 10.10
N ASN A 64 -4.78 -7.40 10.63
CA ASN A 64 -6.10 -7.49 11.26
C ASN A 64 -7.25 -7.48 10.24
N LEU A 65 -7.02 -6.89 9.06
CA LEU A 65 -8.03 -6.80 7.99
C LEU A 65 -8.04 -8.03 7.10
N ALA A 66 -6.91 -8.74 6.95
CA ALA A 66 -6.85 -9.88 6.05
C ALA A 66 -5.89 -11.00 6.48
N ASP A 67 -6.24 -12.22 6.07
CA ASP A 67 -5.43 -13.43 6.25
C ASP A 67 -4.11 -13.35 5.47
N ASN A 68 -4.15 -12.85 4.24
CA ASN A 68 -2.98 -12.68 3.39
C ASN A 68 -2.79 -11.21 3.03
N VAL A 69 -1.61 -10.67 3.30
CA VAL A 69 -1.31 -9.26 3.00
C VAL A 69 -0.19 -9.18 1.96
N PHE A 70 -0.32 -8.26 1.02
CA PHE A 70 0.70 -7.94 0.02
C PHE A 70 0.81 -6.42 -0.07
N PHE A 71 2.02 -5.88 0.08
CA PHE A 71 2.22 -4.47 -0.16
C PHE A 71 3.57 -4.14 -0.75
N ILE A 72 3.59 -3.12 -1.59
CA ILE A 72 4.81 -2.61 -2.22
C ILE A 72 5.37 -1.49 -1.33
N TYR A 73 6.66 -1.54 -1.04
CA TYR A 73 7.31 -0.50 -0.26
C TYR A 73 8.73 -0.21 -0.74
N LYS A 74 9.30 0.91 -0.29
CA LYS A 74 10.68 1.28 -0.61
C LYS A 74 11.61 0.34 0.15
N ASP A 75 12.58 -0.21 -0.57
CA ASP A 75 13.67 -0.92 0.06
C ASP A 75 14.53 0.08 0.83
N ASN A 76 14.63 -0.12 2.13
CA ASN A 76 15.41 0.73 3.03
C ASN A 76 16.00 -0.10 4.16
N LYS A 77 17.01 0.42 4.84
CA LYS A 77 17.76 -0.32 5.88
C LYS A 77 16.90 -0.94 6.99
N ASN A 78 15.70 -0.40 7.24
CA ASN A 78 14.83 -0.84 8.31
C ASN A 78 13.75 -1.82 7.85
N ILE A 79 13.40 -1.85 6.55
CA ILE A 79 12.24 -2.63 6.10
C ILE A 79 12.44 -4.14 6.26
N ALA A 80 13.66 -4.64 6.03
CA ALA A 80 13.99 -6.05 6.24
C ALA A 80 13.79 -6.47 7.71
N LYS A 81 14.27 -5.66 8.66
CA LYS A 81 14.08 -5.89 10.11
C LYS A 81 12.61 -5.85 10.51
N ILE A 82 11.84 -4.91 9.95
CA ILE A 82 10.41 -4.79 10.23
C ILE A 82 9.65 -6.00 9.67
N ALA A 83 10.00 -6.47 8.47
CA ALA A 83 9.40 -7.66 7.87
C ALA A 83 9.68 -8.90 8.72
N GLU A 84 10.95 -9.11 9.10
CA GLU A 84 11.38 -10.21 9.98
C GLU A 84 10.61 -10.20 11.32
N LYS A 85 10.59 -9.06 12.02
CA LYS A 85 9.85 -8.88 13.29
C LYS A 85 8.36 -9.24 13.17
N ASN A 86 7.77 -9.08 11.98
CA ASN A 86 6.33 -9.31 11.75
C ASN A 86 6.01 -10.64 11.06
N ASN A 87 7.01 -11.53 10.89
CA ASN A 87 6.92 -12.79 10.14
C ASN A 87 6.42 -12.59 8.70
N LEU A 88 6.95 -11.56 8.03
CA LEU A 88 6.64 -11.24 6.64
C LEU A 88 7.83 -11.62 5.74
N GLN A 89 7.51 -12.08 4.54
CA GLN A 89 8.47 -12.34 3.48
C GLN A 89 8.71 -11.07 2.67
N LEU A 90 9.91 -10.94 2.11
CA LEU A 90 10.32 -9.80 1.30
C LEU A 90 10.92 -10.30 -0.02
N ARG A 91 10.49 -9.71 -1.14
CA ARG A 91 11.07 -9.95 -2.47
C ARG A 91 11.37 -8.63 -3.16
N TYR A 92 12.59 -8.46 -3.64
CA TYR A 92 12.96 -7.29 -4.44
C TYR A 92 12.22 -7.30 -5.79
N LEU A 93 11.64 -6.15 -6.16
CA LEU A 93 10.92 -5.96 -7.42
C LEU A 93 11.72 -5.19 -8.47
N GLY A 94 12.81 -4.54 -8.10
CA GLY A 94 13.52 -3.62 -8.99
C GLY A 94 13.38 -2.17 -8.56
N ASN A 95 13.84 -1.29 -9.44
CA ASN A 95 13.79 0.16 -9.24
C ASN A 95 12.58 0.76 -9.95
N ILE A 96 11.75 1.50 -9.23
CA ILE A 96 10.64 2.27 -9.80
C ILE A 96 11.06 3.73 -9.96
N LYS A 97 10.83 4.28 -11.14
CA LYS A 97 10.97 5.71 -11.41
C LYS A 97 9.65 6.41 -11.03
N LEU A 98 9.72 7.34 -10.08
CA LEU A 98 8.60 8.21 -9.72
C LEU A 98 8.87 9.62 -10.26
N GLU A 99 7.92 10.12 -11.04
CA GLU A 99 7.91 11.50 -11.50
C GLU A 99 7.34 12.43 -10.42
N LYS A 100 7.64 13.72 -10.52
CA LYS A 100 7.11 14.74 -9.61
C LYS A 100 5.63 15.01 -9.92
N THR A 101 4.75 14.17 -9.38
CA THR A 101 3.30 14.35 -9.47
C THR A 101 2.70 15.06 -8.25
N MET A 102 3.44 15.17 -7.14
CA MET A 102 2.97 15.75 -5.89
C MET A 102 3.79 16.97 -5.46
N ASN A 103 3.13 17.97 -4.89
CA ASN A 103 3.75 19.26 -4.51
C ASN A 103 4.89 19.12 -3.48
N PHE A 104 4.89 18.07 -2.67
CA PHE A 104 5.90 17.81 -1.65
C PHE A 104 7.17 17.10 -2.17
N HIS A 105 7.19 16.68 -3.44
CA HIS A 105 8.37 16.09 -4.07
C HIS A 105 9.37 17.19 -4.47
N LYS A 106 10.59 17.12 -3.93
CA LYS A 106 11.66 18.10 -4.18
C LYS A 106 12.40 17.86 -5.50
N LYS A 107 12.48 16.60 -5.95
CA LYS A 107 13.17 16.20 -7.20
C LYS A 107 12.16 15.90 -8.29
N ASN A 108 12.56 16.14 -9.54
CA ASN A 108 11.75 15.84 -10.72
C ASN A 108 11.57 14.33 -10.93
N ASN A 109 12.59 13.55 -10.57
CA ASN A 109 12.57 12.09 -10.64
C ASN A 109 13.18 11.49 -9.38
N TYR A 110 12.52 10.48 -8.82
CA TYR A 110 13.07 9.60 -7.80
C TYR A 110 13.20 8.20 -8.39
N ILE A 111 14.38 7.59 -8.24
CA ILE A 111 14.58 6.17 -8.51
C ILE A 111 14.54 5.48 -7.16
N LEU A 112 13.52 4.67 -6.92
CA LEU A 112 13.32 3.96 -5.66
C LEU A 112 13.56 2.47 -5.85
N PRO A 113 14.49 1.85 -5.10
CA PRO A 113 14.49 0.41 -4.98
C PRO A 113 13.21 0.00 -4.25
N THR A 114 12.52 -1.01 -4.78
CA THR A 114 11.22 -1.43 -4.27
C THR A 114 11.17 -2.92 -4.00
N VAL A 115 10.39 -3.27 -2.99
CA VAL A 115 10.18 -4.63 -2.53
C VAL A 115 8.68 -4.90 -2.41
N VAL A 116 8.28 -6.14 -2.64
CA VAL A 116 6.98 -6.66 -2.19
C VAL A 116 7.18 -7.34 -0.86
N ILE A 117 6.36 -6.96 0.10
CA ILE A 117 6.32 -7.53 1.45
C ILE A 117 4.99 -8.24 1.59
N TYR A 118 5.01 -9.47 2.08
CA TYR A 118 3.83 -10.31 2.08
C TYR A 118 3.79 -11.37 3.18
N SER A 119 2.58 -11.77 3.57
CA SER A 119 2.32 -12.99 4.34
C SER A 119 1.55 -13.97 3.47
N LYS A 120 1.93 -15.25 3.54
CA LYS A 120 1.11 -16.36 3.04
C LYS A 120 0.75 -17.24 4.22
N LYS A 121 -0.54 -17.43 4.47
CA LYS A 121 -1.01 -18.49 5.36
C LYS A 121 -0.64 -19.82 4.69
N GLN A 122 0.17 -20.64 5.34
CA GLN A 122 0.42 -22.01 4.84
C GLN A 122 -0.89 -22.78 5.04
N ILE A 123 -1.44 -23.30 3.94
CA ILE A 123 -2.59 -24.21 3.92
C ILE A 123 -2.06 -25.62 4.12
#